data_AF-A0A7V5KUF2-F1
#
_entry.id   AF-A0A7V5KUF2-F1
#
_cell.length_a   1.000
_cell.length_b   1.000
_cell.length_c   1.000
_cell.angle_alpha   90.00
_cell.angle_beta   90.00
_cell.angle_gamma   90.00
#
_symmetry.space_group_name_H-M   'P 1'
#
loop_
_entity.id
_entity.type
_entity.pdbx_description
1 polymer ?
#
loop_
_entity_poly.entity_id
_entity_poly.type
_entity_poly.pdbx_seq_one_letter_code
_entity_poly.pdbx_strand_id
1 'polypeptide(L)'
;MSELLQNGKADQLTIAVTQGKAPQRIVPRFFPKATIKPYASNEEAAQATLKGEADIMVHDEIFLKVWLKEHAKQAQFRLVVLNPPFKPDYYGMAIHKGNQDFLNMLGVFNLELRSNGYVGQYMGRYLPITTRVSTRSYNINEDYYGGD
;
A
#
# COMPACT_ATOMS: atom_id res chain seq x y z
N MET A 1 2.74 -15.30 3.80
CA MET A 1 1.44 -15.76 4.38
C MET A 1 1.52 -17.19 4.89
N SER A 2 2.00 -18.15 4.08
CA SER A 2 2.16 -19.56 4.49
C SER A 2 2.96 -19.73 5.78
N GLU A 3 4.05 -19.00 5.96
CA GLU A 3 4.90 -19.10 7.16
C GLU A 3 4.24 -18.58 8.44
N LEU A 4 3.45 -17.49 8.39
CA LEU A 4 2.75 -16.95 9.58
C LEU A 4 1.68 -17.92 10.09
N LEU A 5 1.01 -18.60 9.15
CA LEU A 5 0.03 -19.64 9.46
C LEU A 5 0.72 -20.91 9.99
N GLN A 6 1.84 -21.32 9.39
CA GLN A 6 2.62 -22.48 9.83
C GLN A 6 3.24 -22.28 11.22
N ASN A 7 3.65 -21.06 11.56
CA ASN A 7 4.26 -20.74 12.84
C ASN A 7 3.25 -20.42 13.95
N GLY A 8 1.94 -20.51 13.69
CA GLY A 8 0.90 -20.31 14.70
C GLY A 8 0.84 -18.90 15.28
N LYS A 9 1.37 -17.89 14.57
CA LYS A 9 1.38 -16.48 15.04
C LYS A 9 0.29 -15.62 14.40
N ALA A 10 -0.50 -16.20 13.50
CA ALA A 10 -1.49 -15.45 12.73
C ALA A 10 -2.62 -14.83 13.60
N ASP A 11 -2.90 -15.40 14.76
CA ASP A 11 -3.85 -14.89 15.76
C ASP A 11 -3.28 -13.80 16.67
N GLN A 12 -1.97 -13.63 16.69
CA GLN A 12 -1.28 -12.59 17.46
C GLN A 12 -1.17 -11.29 16.68
N LEU A 13 -1.53 -11.28 15.39
CA LEU A 13 -1.42 -10.09 14.54
C LEU A 13 -2.58 -9.12 14.79
N THR A 14 -2.23 -7.87 15.07
CA THR A 14 -3.15 -6.73 15.03
C THR A 14 -2.94 -5.98 13.71
N ILE A 15 -3.97 -5.97 12.87
CA ILE A 15 -3.94 -5.29 11.57
C ILE A 15 -4.79 -4.03 11.63
N ALA A 16 -4.13 -2.88 11.46
CA ALA A 16 -4.78 -1.58 11.35
C ALA A 16 -5.41 -1.39 9.97
N VAL A 17 -6.66 -0.94 9.95
CA VAL A 17 -7.42 -0.61 8.73
C VAL A 17 -8.17 0.69 8.92
N THR A 18 -8.41 1.42 7.83
CA THR A 18 -9.27 2.61 7.87
C THR A 18 -10.74 2.21 7.82
N GLN A 19 -11.54 2.78 8.71
CA GLN A 19 -12.97 2.55 8.78
C GLN A 19 -13.68 2.96 7.48
N GLY A 20 -14.62 2.13 7.02
CA GLY A 20 -15.42 2.38 5.81
C GLY A 20 -14.70 2.11 4.49
N LYS A 21 -13.40 1.76 4.50
CA LYS A 21 -12.61 1.50 3.29
C LYS A 21 -12.61 0.00 2.93
N ALA A 22 -12.15 -0.30 1.71
CA ALA A 22 -12.06 -1.67 1.22
C ALA A 22 -11.22 -2.62 2.10
N PRO A 23 -10.06 -2.19 2.68
CA PRO A 23 -9.26 -3.03 3.57
C PRO A 23 -10.05 -3.63 4.73
N GLN A 24 -10.93 -2.84 5.38
CA GLN A 24 -11.74 -3.33 6.51
C GLN A 24 -12.59 -4.55 6.14
N ARG A 25 -13.07 -4.65 4.90
CA ARG A 25 -13.88 -5.78 4.42
C ARG A 25 -13.03 -6.94 3.89
N ILE A 26 -11.88 -6.64 3.31
CA ILE A 26 -11.08 -7.60 2.55
C ILE A 26 -10.08 -8.33 3.46
N VAL A 27 -9.41 -7.61 4.37
CA VAL A 27 -8.36 -8.17 5.24
C VAL A 27 -8.84 -9.40 6.04
N PRO A 28 -10.05 -9.43 6.65
CA PRO A 28 -10.52 -10.62 7.37
C PRO A 28 -10.56 -11.90 6.50
N ARG A 29 -10.71 -11.77 5.17
CA ARG A 29 -10.72 -12.92 4.25
C ARG A 29 -9.34 -13.51 4.02
N PHE A 30 -8.30 -12.68 4.11
CA PHE A 30 -6.89 -13.08 3.93
C PHE A 30 -6.22 -13.44 5.27
N PHE A 31 -6.66 -12.81 6.35
CA PHE A 31 -6.12 -12.96 7.70
C PHE A 31 -7.24 -13.31 8.69
N PRO A 32 -7.91 -14.46 8.54
CA PRO A 32 -9.11 -14.79 9.30
C PRO A 32 -8.87 -14.95 10.81
N LYS A 33 -7.61 -15.10 11.23
CA LYS A 33 -7.23 -15.23 12.65
C LYS A 33 -6.76 -13.92 13.27
N ALA A 34 -6.41 -12.91 12.47
CA ALA A 34 -5.85 -11.66 12.96
C ALA A 34 -6.91 -10.78 13.63
N THR A 35 -6.49 -9.97 14.60
CA THR A 35 -7.31 -8.90 15.17
C THR A 35 -7.34 -7.72 14.22
N ILE A 36 -8.52 -7.36 13.72
CA ILE A 36 -8.68 -6.24 12.80
C ILE A 36 -9.12 -5.00 13.58
N LYS A 37 -8.27 -3.97 13.61
CA LYS A 37 -8.51 -2.74 14.37
C LYS A 37 -8.83 -1.58 13.42
N PRO A 38 -10.09 -1.09 13.39
CA PRO A 38 -10.47 0.05 12.58
C PRO A 38 -10.03 1.37 13.23
N TYR A 39 -9.60 2.32 12.40
CA TYR A 39 -9.26 3.69 12.78
C TYR A 39 -10.07 4.70 11.95
N ALA A 40 -10.23 5.93 12.45
CA ALA A 40 -11.09 6.92 11.81
C ALA A 40 -10.47 7.48 10.51
N SER A 41 -9.13 7.51 10.42
CA SER A 41 -8.38 8.03 9.28
C SER A 41 -7.23 7.11 8.88
N ASN A 42 -6.68 7.34 7.68
CA ASN A 42 -5.50 6.62 7.21
C ASN A 42 -4.28 6.95 8.07
N GLU A 43 -4.15 8.22 8.44
CA GLU A 43 -3.08 8.76 9.25
C GLU A 43 -3.08 8.13 10.65
N GLU A 44 -4.25 7.95 11.27
CA GLU A 44 -4.37 7.27 12.56
C GLU A 44 -3.96 5.79 12.49
N ALA A 45 -4.42 5.05 11.47
CA ALA A 45 -4.03 3.67 11.25
C ALA A 45 -2.51 3.53 11.03
N ALA A 46 -1.95 4.47 10.26
CA ALA A 46 -0.53 4.50 9.95
C ALA A 46 0.31 4.89 11.18
N GLN A 47 -0.12 5.88 11.97
CA GLN A 47 0.50 6.28 13.23
C GLN A 47 0.49 5.14 14.26
N ALA A 48 -0.62 4.41 14.39
CA ALA A 48 -0.68 3.27 15.29
C ALA A 48 0.33 2.17 14.91
N THR A 49 0.49 1.90 13.62
CA THR A 49 1.50 0.95 13.12
C THR A 49 2.91 1.47 13.36
N LEU A 50 3.13 2.78 13.16
CA LEU A 50 4.40 3.46 13.38
C LEU A 50 4.87 3.44 14.84
N LYS A 51 3.91 3.49 15.78
CA LYS A 51 4.12 3.34 17.23
C LYS A 51 4.09 1.89 17.72
N GLY A 52 3.96 0.91 16.83
CA GLY A 52 3.87 -0.50 17.20
C GLY A 52 2.62 -0.89 17.99
N GLU A 53 1.56 -0.07 17.97
CA GLU A 53 0.24 -0.42 18.54
C GLU A 53 -0.52 -1.39 17.63
N ALA A 54 -0.13 -1.47 16.36
CA ALA A 54 -0.55 -2.48 15.39
C ALA A 54 0.69 -3.02 14.67
N ASP A 55 0.66 -4.30 14.30
CA ASP A 55 1.79 -4.96 13.63
C ASP A 55 1.86 -4.59 12.14
N ILE A 56 0.69 -4.38 11.52
CA ILE A 56 0.56 -4.17 10.07
C ILE A 56 -0.53 -3.13 9.81
N MET A 57 -0.28 -2.19 8.90
CA MET A 57 -1.34 -1.43 8.23
C MET A 57 -1.59 -2.02 6.85
N VAL A 58 -2.85 -2.21 6.49
CA VAL A 58 -3.24 -2.56 5.12
C VAL A 58 -3.90 -1.37 4.44
N HIS A 59 -3.23 -0.83 3.42
CA HIS A 59 -3.71 0.26 2.60
C HIS A 59 -3.01 0.26 1.22
N ASP A 60 -3.45 1.13 0.32
CA ASP A 60 -2.83 1.45 -0.97
C ASP A 60 -1.32 1.66 -0.85
N GLU A 61 -0.54 0.98 -1.71
CA GLU A 61 0.93 1.01 -1.70
C GLU A 61 1.50 2.43 -1.79
N ILE A 62 0.89 3.29 -2.61
CA ILE A 62 1.31 4.69 -2.78
C ILE A 62 1.25 5.43 -1.44
N PHE A 63 0.14 5.30 -0.73
CA PHE A 63 -0.03 5.94 0.58
C PHE A 63 1.02 5.43 1.56
N LEU A 64 1.20 4.11 1.65
CA LEU A 64 2.15 3.49 2.58
C LEU A 64 3.59 3.95 2.32
N LYS A 65 4.01 4.04 1.05
CA LYS A 65 5.35 4.49 0.66
C LYS A 65 5.61 5.96 0.98
N VAL A 66 4.66 6.84 0.63
CA VAL A 66 4.79 8.28 0.93
C VAL A 66 4.81 8.50 2.44
N TRP A 67 3.87 7.87 3.16
CA TRP A 67 3.78 7.98 4.60
C TRP A 67 5.05 7.51 5.31
N LEU A 68 5.53 6.31 4.97
CA LEU A 68 6.74 5.75 5.56
C LEU A 68 7.96 6.62 5.25
N LYS A 69 8.10 7.13 4.02
CA LYS A 69 9.17 8.05 3.66
C LYS A 69 9.21 9.29 4.56
N GLU A 70 8.04 9.88 4.82
CA GLU A 70 7.92 11.12 5.60
C GLU A 70 8.10 10.90 7.11
N HIS A 71 7.75 9.71 7.61
CA HIS A 71 7.67 9.43 9.04
C HIS A 71 8.65 8.35 9.54
N ALA A 72 9.49 7.76 8.68
CA ALA A 72 10.39 6.66 9.05
C ALA A 72 11.29 6.99 10.26
N LYS A 73 11.76 8.24 10.39
CA LYS A 73 12.59 8.69 11.53
C LYS A 73 11.84 8.64 12.88
N GLN A 74 10.51 8.59 12.86
CA GLN A 74 9.65 8.58 14.05
C GLN A 74 9.20 7.16 14.42
N ALA A 75 9.49 6.16 13.57
CA ALA A 75 9.00 4.80 13.76
C ALA A 75 9.70 4.13 14.94
N GLN A 76 8.92 3.52 15.84
CA GLN A 76 9.44 2.78 16.98
C GLN A 76 10.21 1.53 16.55
N PHE A 77 9.76 0.91 15.46
CA PHE A 77 10.37 -0.26 14.85
C PHE A 77 10.67 0.01 13.39
N ARG A 78 11.58 -0.79 12.81
CA ARG A 78 11.82 -0.76 11.38
C ARG A 78 10.56 -1.24 10.66
N LEU A 79 9.97 -0.36 9.86
CA LEU A 79 8.84 -0.67 9.00
C LEU A 79 9.29 -0.82 7.56
N VAL A 80 8.59 -1.67 6.80
CA VAL A 80 8.79 -1.88 5.37
C VAL A 80 7.44 -2.01 4.68
N VAL A 81 7.35 -1.53 3.44
CA VAL A 81 6.19 -1.80 2.57
C VAL A 81 6.45 -3.12 1.84
N LEU A 82 5.53 -4.06 1.94
CA LEU A 82 5.71 -5.39 1.35
C LEU A 82 5.42 -5.38 -0.16
N ASN A 83 6.34 -5.98 -0.94
CA ASN A 83 6.24 -6.17 -2.38
C ASN A 83 6.57 -7.64 -2.72
N PRO A 84 5.72 -8.38 -3.46
CA PRO A 84 4.47 -7.94 -4.11
C PRO A 84 3.33 -7.67 -3.13
N PRO A 85 2.35 -6.82 -3.50
CA PRO A 85 1.16 -6.62 -2.69
C PRO A 85 0.37 -7.93 -2.61
N PHE A 86 -0.22 -8.21 -1.44
CA PHE A 86 -1.03 -9.43 -1.26
C PHE A 86 -2.30 -9.43 -2.13
N LYS A 87 -2.75 -8.26 -2.57
CA LYS A 87 -3.85 -8.06 -3.51
C LYS A 87 -3.43 -6.95 -4.49
N PRO A 88 -3.34 -7.23 -5.81
CA PRO A 88 -3.17 -6.17 -6.79
C PRO A 88 -4.46 -5.34 -6.90
N ASP A 89 -4.31 -4.02 -7.01
CA ASP A 89 -5.39 -3.08 -7.25
C ASP A 89 -5.11 -2.23 -8.49
N TYR A 90 -6.19 -1.88 -9.19
CA TYR A 90 -6.16 -1.10 -10.42
C TYR A 90 -7.02 0.15 -10.22
N TYR A 91 -6.44 1.32 -10.45
CA TYR A 91 -7.17 2.59 -10.44
C TYR A 91 -7.80 2.85 -11.81
N GLY A 92 -9.05 3.29 -11.80
CA GLY A 92 -9.80 3.66 -13.00
C GLY A 92 -10.53 4.98 -12.82
N MET A 93 -10.86 5.62 -13.94
CA MET A 93 -11.71 6.81 -13.96
C MET A 93 -13.17 6.36 -13.93
N ALA A 94 -13.89 6.71 -12.87
CA ALA A 94 -15.31 6.39 -12.76
C ALA A 94 -16.13 7.31 -13.67
N ILE A 95 -17.09 6.73 -14.41
CA ILE A 95 -18.02 7.46 -15.29
C ILE A 95 -19.46 6.99 -15.07
N HIS A 96 -20.42 7.79 -15.50
CA HIS A 96 -21.83 7.39 -15.50
C HIS A 96 -22.07 6.22 -16.46
N LYS A 97 -22.86 5.22 -16.02
CA LYS A 97 -23.21 4.06 -16.86
C LYS A 97 -23.98 4.51 -18.11
N GLY A 98 -23.69 3.86 -19.24
CA GLY A 98 -24.34 4.15 -20.53
C GLY A 98 -23.68 5.26 -21.36
N ASN A 99 -22.72 6.01 -20.81
CA ASN A 99 -21.99 7.02 -21.57
C ASN A 99 -20.79 6.41 -22.31
N GLN A 100 -21.08 5.69 -23.41
CA GLN A 100 -20.06 4.98 -24.16
C GLN A 100 -19.08 5.91 -24.88
N ASP A 101 -19.55 7.06 -25.37
CA ASP A 101 -18.69 8.02 -26.07
C ASP A 101 -17.62 8.59 -25.14
N PHE A 102 -18.00 8.95 -23.92
CA PHE A 102 -17.04 9.43 -22.93
C PHE A 102 -16.09 8.32 -22.48
N LEU A 103 -16.56 7.08 -22.35
CA LEU A 103 -15.70 5.93 -22.07
C LEU A 103 -14.64 5.75 -23.15
N ASN A 104 -15.04 5.80 -24.43
CA ASN A 104 -14.14 5.67 -25.57
C ASN A 104 -13.11 6.80 -25.59
N MET A 105 -13.55 8.04 -25.35
CA MET A 105 -12.67 9.21 -25.26
C MET A 105 -11.62 9.04 -24.15
N LEU A 106 -12.03 8.60 -22.95
CA LEU A 106 -11.09 8.33 -21.85
C LEU A 106 -10.14 7.17 -22.17
N GLY A 107 -10.60 6.17 -22.93
CA GLY A 107 -9.76 5.09 -23.44
C GLY A 107 -8.62 5.61 -24.33
N VAL A 108 -8.94 6.47 -25.30
CA VAL A 108 -7.95 7.11 -26.18
C VAL A 108 -7.02 8.03 -25.38
N PHE A 109 -7.57 8.86 -24.50
CA PHE A 109 -6.78 9.73 -23.63
C PHE A 109 -5.74 8.96 -22.79
N ASN A 110 -6.13 7.86 -22.17
CA ASN A 110 -5.22 7.02 -21.38
C ASN A 110 -4.15 6.34 -22.26
N LEU A 111 -4.51 5.94 -23.49
CA LEU A 111 -3.55 5.42 -24.47
C LEU A 111 -2.49 6.48 -24.82
N GLU A 112 -2.91 7.70 -25.11
CA GLU A 112 -2.00 8.82 -25.46
C GLU A 112 -1.06 9.17 -24.30
N LEU A 113 -1.59 9.29 -23.07
CA LEU A 113 -0.76 9.54 -21.88
C LEU A 113 0.33 8.47 -21.68
N ARG A 114 0.03 7.22 -22.01
CA ARG A 114 0.98 6.11 -21.90
C ARG A 114 2.01 6.14 -23.02
N SER A 115 1.55 6.29 -24.26
CA SER A 115 2.42 6.33 -25.44
C SER A 115 3.41 7.50 -25.39
N ASN A 116 2.99 8.65 -24.86
CA ASN A 116 3.84 9.82 -24.71
C ASN A 116 4.73 9.78 -23.45
N GLY A 117 4.67 8.72 -22.65
CA GLY A 117 5.48 8.56 -21.44
C GLY A 117 5.04 9.44 -20.25
N TYR A 118 3.98 10.22 -20.40
CA TYR A 118 3.50 11.15 -19.36
C TYR A 118 3.08 10.45 -18.08
N VAL A 119 2.48 9.26 -18.17
CA VAL A 119 2.16 8.46 -16.97
C VAL A 119 3.40 8.21 -16.13
N GLY A 120 4.49 7.73 -16.75
CA GLY A 120 5.75 7.47 -16.06
C GLY A 120 6.38 8.76 -15.51
N GLN A 121 6.38 9.84 -16.30
CA GLN A 121 6.92 11.14 -15.88
C GLN A 121 6.20 11.71 -14.65
N TYR A 122 4.87 11.73 -14.66
CA TYR A 122 4.10 12.25 -13.52
C TYR A 122 4.18 11.31 -12.32
N MET A 123 4.13 9.99 -12.52
CA MET A 123 4.35 9.04 -11.42
C MET A 123 5.72 9.27 -10.76
N GLY A 124 6.80 9.40 -11.53
CA GLY A 124 8.13 9.66 -10.97
C GLY A 124 8.27 11.02 -10.27
N ARG A 125 7.45 12.01 -10.66
CA ARG A 125 7.43 13.33 -10.01
C ARG A 125 6.69 13.34 -8.67
N TYR A 126 5.57 12.63 -8.59
CA TYR A 126 4.67 12.68 -7.43
C TYR A 126 4.83 11.50 -6.48
N LEU A 127 5.36 10.38 -6.94
CA LEU A 127 5.56 9.18 -6.15
C LEU A 127 7.04 8.98 -5.89
N PRO A 128 7.43 8.61 -4.65
CA PRO A 128 8.80 8.21 -4.38
C PRO A 128 9.15 7.00 -5.27
N ILE A 129 10.20 7.16 -6.07
CA ILE A 129 10.72 6.09 -6.93
C ILE A 129 11.37 5.04 -6.02
N THR A 130 10.90 3.79 -6.10
CA THR A 130 11.53 2.65 -5.43
C THR A 130 12.86 2.34 -6.11
N THR A 131 13.97 2.59 -5.43
CA THR A 131 15.30 2.15 -5.85
C THR A 131 15.61 0.80 -5.20
N ARG A 132 16.07 -0.16 -6.00
CA ARG A 132 16.47 -1.50 -5.51
C ARG A 132 17.71 -1.37 -4.62
N VAL A 133 17.61 -1.74 -3.34
CA VAL A 133 18.78 -1.91 -2.47
C VAL A 133 19.04 -3.41 -2.24
N SER A 134 20.22 -3.89 -2.63
CA SER A 134 20.66 -5.27 -2.37
C SER A 134 21.59 -5.33 -1.17
N THR A 135 21.30 -6.17 -0.17
CA THR A 135 22.25 -6.51 0.92
C THR A 135 22.62 -7.99 0.87
N ARG A 136 23.76 -8.36 1.48
CA ARG A 136 24.41 -9.68 1.34
C ARG A 136 23.64 -10.88 1.93
N SER A 137 22.56 -10.67 2.68
CA SER A 137 21.95 -11.75 3.48
C SER A 137 20.53 -12.13 3.04
N TYR A 138 19.78 -11.23 2.37
CA TYR A 138 18.43 -11.50 1.86
C TYR A 138 18.10 -10.61 0.64
N ASN A 139 17.43 -11.17 -0.37
CA ASN A 139 16.83 -10.40 -1.46
C ASN A 139 15.46 -9.88 -1.00
N ILE A 140 15.45 -8.71 -0.38
CA ILE A 140 14.24 -7.97 -0.03
C ILE A 140 14.16 -6.76 -0.95
N ASN A 141 13.02 -6.57 -1.64
CA ASN A 141 12.73 -5.31 -2.33
C ASN A 141 12.42 -4.27 -1.24
N GLU A 142 13.45 -3.74 -0.58
CA GLU A 142 13.30 -2.72 0.46
C GLU A 142 13.31 -1.33 -0.17
N ASP A 143 12.32 -0.52 0.19
CA ASP A 143 12.34 0.92 -0.02
C ASP A 143 13.34 1.53 0.99
N TYR A 144 14.48 2.06 0.51
CA TYR A 144 15.44 2.78 1.34
C TYR A 144 15.07 4.26 1.42
N TYR A 145 14.60 4.66 2.60
CA TYR A 145 14.36 6.07 2.94
C TYR A 145 15.45 6.54 3.90
N GLY A 146 16.68 6.63 3.40
CA GLY A 146 17.81 7.19 4.14
C GLY A 146 17.56 8.65 4.50
N GLY A 147 17.81 8.99 5.75
CA GLY A 147 17.98 10.36 6.19
C GLY A 147 19.46 10.74 6.15
N ASP A 148 19.72 11.99 5.80
CA ASP A 148 20.90 12.69 6.29
C ASP A 148 20.88 12.72 7.83
#